data_AF-A0A2J7YPV4-F1
#
_entry.id   AF-A0A2J7YPV4-F1
#
_cell.length_a   1.000
_cell.length_b   1.000
_cell.length_c   1.000
_cell.angle_alpha   90.00
_cell.angle_beta   90.00
_cell.angle_gamma   90.00
#
_symmetry.space_group_name_H-M   'P 1'
#
loop_
_entity.id
_entity.type
_entity.pdbx_description
1 polymer ?
#
loop_
_entity_poly.entity_id
_entity_poly.type
_entity_poly.pdbx_seq_one_letter_code
_entity_poly.pdbx_strand_id
1 'polypeptide(L)'
;MTMLYVTDGHTRRRTDLPTRRRGILVLRIHLGQAVLDATGMRALLVADVLRRALEVHGVQVMATLAPDGPAHQDALSRPVLDGFGIDTPGAGTDTDPPADAHIGAAPPPAASTGVWIRVGRVRQTIDAVARDATDAPADRADPLAVRLALLAGPHAQPVDLTGPVLATATHALEGWRRQVARWACAPSRPVPADIAQAAEAAIARDLATPALLELLRHVAAADTFPDGAKFETFALLDRILALELTREIGYV
;
A
#
# COMPACT_ATOMS: atom_id res chain seq x y z
N MET A 1 16.86 -0.35 14.09
CA MET A 1 15.51 -0.70 13.64
C MET A 1 14.58 0.39 14.11
N THR A 2 14.03 1.19 13.19
CA THR A 2 13.04 2.21 13.52
C THR A 2 11.75 1.50 13.90
N MET A 3 11.22 1.77 15.10
CA MET A 3 9.95 1.21 15.56
C MET A 3 8.80 1.78 14.72
N LEU A 4 7.93 0.91 14.21
CA LEU A 4 6.79 1.29 13.40
C LEU A 4 5.56 1.38 14.30
N TYR A 5 5.04 2.61 14.47
CA TYR A 5 3.82 2.84 15.24
C TYR A 5 2.61 2.90 14.33
N VAL A 6 1.52 2.26 14.74
CA VAL A 6 0.21 2.36 14.09
C VAL A 6 -0.83 2.86 15.06
N THR A 7 -1.88 3.50 14.55
CA THR A 7 -3.01 3.95 15.35
C THR A 7 -3.98 2.78 15.54
N ASP A 8 -4.10 2.32 16.77
CA ASP A 8 -5.09 1.32 17.15
C ASP A 8 -6.51 1.91 16.99
N GLY A 9 -7.32 1.27 16.17
CA GLY A 9 -8.69 1.65 15.86
C GLY A 9 -9.63 1.59 17.07
N HIS A 10 -9.34 0.73 18.05
CA HIS A 10 -10.11 0.63 19.29
C HIS A 10 -9.81 1.82 20.22
N THR A 11 -8.54 2.10 20.45
CA THR A 11 -8.11 3.08 21.47
C THR A 11 -7.82 4.47 20.91
N ARG A 12 -7.67 4.59 19.59
CA ARG A 12 -7.17 5.78 18.86
C ARG A 12 -5.79 6.25 19.31
N ARG A 13 -5.02 5.39 19.97
CA ARG A 13 -3.65 5.67 20.42
C ARG A 13 -2.66 5.06 19.45
N ARG A 14 -1.48 5.69 19.34
CA ARG A 14 -0.35 5.08 18.65
C ARG A 14 0.22 3.98 19.51
N THR A 15 0.35 2.82 18.90
CA THR A 15 0.85 1.60 19.54
C THR A 15 1.95 1.05 18.65
N ASP A 16 3.03 0.59 19.28
CA ASP A 16 4.07 -0.15 18.58
C ASP A 16 3.48 -1.46 18.05
N LEU A 17 3.81 -1.87 16.84
CA LEU A 17 3.44 -3.19 16.33
C LEU A 17 4.42 -4.22 16.92
N PRO A 18 3.99 -5.00 17.92
CA PRO A 18 4.91 -5.87 18.60
C PRO A 18 5.31 -7.00 17.64
N THR A 19 6.59 -7.10 17.31
CA THR A 19 7.14 -8.30 16.67
C THR A 19 7.22 -9.41 17.72
N ARG A 20 6.06 -9.97 18.09
CA ARG A 20 5.92 -10.79 19.31
C ARG A 20 6.78 -12.07 19.28
N ARG A 21 7.26 -12.52 18.11
CA ARG A 21 8.07 -13.75 17.99
C ARG A 21 9.13 -13.63 16.90
N ARG A 22 10.41 -13.76 17.27
CA ARG A 22 11.54 -14.10 16.36
C ARG A 22 11.52 -13.37 14.99
N GLY A 23 11.11 -12.10 14.95
CA GLY A 23 11.07 -11.30 13.71
C GLY A 23 9.92 -11.61 12.74
N ILE A 24 8.89 -12.38 13.13
CA ILE A 24 7.68 -12.63 12.35
C ILE A 24 6.50 -11.88 12.97
N LEU A 25 5.74 -11.16 12.15
CA LEU A 25 4.47 -10.52 12.48
C LEU A 25 3.32 -11.26 11.79
N VAL A 26 2.31 -11.69 12.55
CA VAL A 26 1.10 -12.32 11.99
C VAL A 26 0.05 -11.24 11.72
N LEU A 27 -0.31 -11.06 10.45
CA LEU A 27 -1.26 -10.05 9.99
C LEU A 27 -2.54 -10.72 9.48
N ARG A 28 -3.70 -10.27 9.97
CA ARG A 28 -5.01 -10.76 9.51
C ARG A 28 -5.80 -9.66 8.80
N ILE A 29 -6.30 -9.96 7.61
CA ILE A 29 -7.00 -8.99 6.74
C ILE A 29 -8.49 -9.32 6.71
N HIS A 30 -9.32 -8.33 7.03
CA HIS A 30 -10.77 -8.42 7.11
C HIS A 30 -11.37 -7.63 5.95
N LEU A 31 -11.90 -8.34 4.95
CA LEU A 31 -12.54 -7.73 3.78
C LEU A 31 -13.98 -7.25 4.05
N GLY A 32 -14.61 -7.80 5.10
CA GLY A 32 -15.89 -7.32 5.65
C GLY A 32 -17.13 -7.64 4.80
N GLN A 33 -16.98 -8.04 3.54
CA GLN A 33 -18.05 -8.49 2.64
C GLN A 33 -17.66 -9.80 1.95
N ALA A 34 -18.65 -10.53 1.43
CA ALA A 34 -18.41 -11.78 0.70
C ALA A 34 -17.73 -11.55 -0.66
N VAL A 35 -17.99 -10.42 -1.31
CA VAL A 35 -17.39 -10.03 -2.59
C VAL A 35 -16.39 -8.91 -2.35
N LEU A 36 -15.25 -8.94 -3.06
CA LEU A 36 -14.25 -7.88 -3.00
C LEU A 36 -14.82 -6.57 -3.54
N ASP A 37 -15.04 -5.61 -2.65
CA ASP A 37 -15.35 -4.23 -3.01
C ASP A 37 -14.09 -3.35 -2.93
N ALA A 38 -14.20 -2.07 -3.27
CA ALA A 38 -13.06 -1.17 -3.21
C ALA A 38 -12.56 -0.89 -1.78
N THR A 39 -13.40 -1.07 -0.77
CA THR A 39 -12.96 -0.95 0.62
C THR A 39 -12.10 -2.15 1.02
N GLY A 40 -12.49 -3.35 0.62
CA GLY A 40 -11.69 -4.58 0.74
C GLY A 40 -10.39 -4.49 -0.04
N MET A 41 -10.41 -3.96 -1.27
CA MET A 41 -9.19 -3.71 -2.06
C MET A 41 -8.25 -2.73 -1.33
N ARG A 42 -8.80 -1.66 -0.75
CA ARG A 42 -7.99 -0.74 0.07
C ARG A 42 -7.41 -1.43 1.30
N ALA A 43 -8.14 -2.35 1.92
CA ALA A 43 -7.61 -3.13 3.05
C ALA A 43 -6.43 -4.01 2.63
N LEU A 44 -6.51 -4.67 1.47
CA LEU A 44 -5.40 -5.43 0.88
C LEU A 44 -4.20 -4.53 0.57
N LEU A 45 -4.43 -3.35 -0.03
CA LEU A 45 -3.37 -2.39 -0.32
C LEU A 45 -2.66 -1.88 0.94
N VAL A 46 -3.42 -1.55 1.99
CA VAL A 46 -2.86 -1.11 3.27
C VAL A 46 -2.06 -2.23 3.93
N ALA A 47 -2.55 -3.47 3.84
CA ALA A 47 -1.82 -4.64 4.33
C ALA A 47 -0.51 -4.88 3.56
N ASP A 48 -0.54 -4.75 2.23
CA ASP A 48 0.63 -4.87 1.37
C ASP A 48 1.67 -3.80 1.66
N VAL A 49 1.27 -2.53 1.77
CA VAL A 49 2.17 -1.42 2.13
C VAL A 49 2.76 -1.60 3.53
N LEU A 50 1.95 -2.02 4.52
CA LEU A 50 2.43 -2.32 5.86
C LEU A 50 3.49 -3.42 5.83
N ARG A 51 3.19 -4.52 5.13
CA ARG A 51 4.12 -5.63 4.97
C ARG A 51 5.44 -5.15 4.35
N ARG A 52 5.38 -4.45 3.22
CA ARG A 52 6.59 -3.95 2.54
C ARG A 52 7.40 -3.00 3.41
N ALA A 53 6.73 -2.11 4.15
CA ALA A 53 7.39 -1.22 5.10
C ALA A 53 8.11 -2.00 6.22
N LEU A 54 7.47 -3.03 6.77
CA LEU A 54 8.06 -3.90 7.79
C LEU A 54 9.22 -4.75 7.25
N GLU A 55 9.07 -5.34 6.07
CA GLU A 55 10.06 -6.21 5.43
C GLU A 55 11.32 -5.45 5.00
N VAL A 56 11.17 -4.19 4.54
CA VAL A 56 12.30 -3.29 4.28
C VAL A 56 13.16 -3.08 5.54
N HIS A 57 12.56 -3.19 6.73
CA HIS A 57 13.24 -3.10 8.02
C HIS A 57 13.55 -4.48 8.66
N GLY A 58 13.44 -5.56 7.89
CA GLY A 58 13.85 -6.91 8.30
C GLY A 58 12.82 -7.69 9.14
N VAL A 59 11.57 -7.22 9.20
CA VAL A 59 10.46 -7.93 9.84
C VAL A 59 9.73 -8.76 8.79
N GLN A 60 9.68 -10.08 8.97
CA GLN A 60 8.87 -10.95 8.11
C GLN A 60 7.40 -10.82 8.48
N VAL A 61 6.51 -10.76 7.50
CA VAL A 61 5.07 -10.68 7.76
C VAL A 61 4.35 -11.84 7.13
N MET A 62 3.59 -12.57 7.95
CA MET A 62 2.68 -13.60 7.50
C MET A 62 1.28 -13.01 7.39
N ALA A 63 0.91 -12.58 6.18
CA ALA A 63 -0.40 -12.00 5.89
C ALA A 63 -1.41 -13.09 5.50
N THR A 64 -2.55 -13.13 6.20
CA THR A 64 -3.65 -14.06 5.95
C THR A 64 -4.98 -13.33 5.86
N LEU A 65 -5.89 -13.82 5.03
CA LEU A 65 -7.28 -13.38 5.04
C LEU A 65 -7.97 -13.96 6.28
N ALA A 66 -8.87 -13.20 6.90
CA ALA A 66 -9.75 -13.73 7.93
C ALA A 66 -10.66 -14.81 7.32
N PRO A 67 -10.99 -15.88 8.07
CA PRO A 67 -11.87 -16.95 7.61
C PRO A 67 -13.33 -16.50 7.41
N ASP A 68 -13.67 -15.26 7.75
CA ASP A 68 -15.02 -14.70 7.69
C ASP A 68 -15.51 -14.49 6.24
N GLY A 69 -16.08 -15.52 5.61
CA GLY A 69 -16.91 -15.42 4.40
C GLY A 69 -16.62 -16.48 3.30
N PRO A 70 -17.66 -17.09 2.67
CA PRO A 70 -17.48 -18.21 1.73
C PRO A 70 -17.02 -17.84 0.31
N ALA A 71 -16.71 -16.58 0.00
CA ALA A 71 -16.52 -16.09 -1.39
C ALA A 71 -15.18 -15.36 -1.66
N HIS A 72 -14.22 -15.42 -0.73
CA HIS A 72 -12.92 -14.76 -0.89
C HIS A 72 -12.03 -15.36 -1.99
N GLN A 73 -12.22 -16.62 -2.35
CA GLN A 73 -11.29 -17.34 -3.25
C GLN A 73 -11.44 -16.93 -4.72
N ASP A 74 -12.67 -16.70 -5.21
CA ASP A 74 -12.90 -16.30 -6.61
C ASP A 74 -12.70 -14.79 -6.81
N ALA A 75 -13.04 -13.97 -5.81
CA ALA A 75 -12.91 -12.51 -5.87
C ALA A 75 -11.46 -11.99 -5.76
N LEU A 76 -10.52 -12.85 -5.35
CA LEU A 76 -9.09 -12.57 -5.26
C LEU A 76 -8.31 -13.27 -6.37
N SER A 77 -8.85 -13.24 -7.60
CA SER A 77 -8.13 -13.80 -8.73
C SER A 77 -6.73 -13.17 -8.83
N ARG A 78 -5.71 -14.03 -8.94
CA ARG A 78 -4.31 -13.63 -9.02
C ARG A 78 -4.06 -12.51 -10.06
N PRO A 79 -4.66 -12.52 -11.27
CA PRO A 79 -4.48 -11.44 -12.23
C PRO A 79 -4.92 -10.06 -11.73
N VAL A 80 -5.97 -9.99 -10.90
CA VAL A 80 -6.41 -8.72 -10.32
C VAL A 80 -5.36 -8.21 -9.34
N LEU A 81 -4.92 -9.05 -8.39
CA LEU A 81 -3.93 -8.66 -7.38
C LEU A 81 -2.58 -8.29 -8.00
N ASP A 82 -2.12 -9.06 -8.99
CA ASP A 82 -0.90 -8.80 -9.74
C ASP A 82 -0.96 -7.42 -10.42
N GLY A 83 -2.11 -7.06 -11.00
CA GLY A 83 -2.33 -5.74 -11.59
C GLY A 83 -2.12 -4.60 -10.58
N PHE A 84 -2.53 -4.78 -9.33
CA PHE A 84 -2.32 -3.82 -8.24
C PHE A 84 -0.95 -3.92 -7.55
N GLY A 85 -0.07 -4.83 -8.00
CA GLY A 85 1.22 -5.10 -7.36
C GLY A 85 1.11 -5.66 -5.94
N ILE A 86 0.01 -6.36 -5.64
CA ILE A 86 -0.28 -6.93 -4.32
C ILE A 86 0.13 -8.40 -4.30
N ASP A 87 0.99 -8.77 -3.34
CA ASP A 87 1.28 -10.18 -3.10
C ASP A 87 0.06 -10.89 -2.49
N THR A 88 -0.28 -12.07 -3.02
CA THR A 88 -1.49 -12.80 -2.61
C THR A 88 -1.39 -13.25 -1.15
N PRO A 89 -2.27 -12.77 -0.23
CA PRO A 89 -2.27 -13.23 1.14
C PRO A 89 -2.66 -14.71 1.25
N GLY A 90 -2.18 -15.40 2.28
CA GLY A 90 -2.60 -16.77 2.57
C GLY A 90 -4.08 -16.85 2.92
N ALA A 91 -4.71 -17.98 2.63
CA ALA A 91 -6.03 -18.29 3.17
C ALA A 91 -5.88 -18.58 4.67
N GLY A 92 -6.47 -17.74 5.53
CA GLY A 92 -6.44 -17.98 6.96
C GLY A 92 -7.42 -19.08 7.35
N THR A 93 -7.12 -19.73 8.47
CA THR A 93 -7.96 -20.78 9.05
C THR A 93 -8.29 -20.46 10.51
N ASP A 94 -9.35 -21.06 11.05
CA ASP A 94 -9.68 -20.95 12.48
C ASP A 94 -8.58 -21.53 13.39
N THR A 95 -7.69 -22.34 12.82
CA THR A 95 -6.54 -22.92 13.53
C THR A 95 -5.28 -22.06 13.48
N ASP A 96 -5.31 -20.94 12.75
CA ASP A 96 -4.17 -20.05 12.64
C ASP A 96 -3.76 -19.47 14.01
N PRO A 97 -2.48 -19.14 14.19
CA PRO A 97 -2.05 -18.44 15.40
C PRO A 97 -2.81 -17.11 15.58
N PRO A 98 -2.94 -16.64 16.83
CA PRO A 98 -3.45 -15.30 17.12
C PRO A 98 -2.66 -14.26 16.32
N ALA A 99 -3.37 -13.33 15.68
CA ALA A 99 -2.71 -12.27 14.93
C ALA A 99 -2.14 -11.20 15.87
N ASP A 100 -1.05 -10.58 15.44
CA ASP A 100 -0.48 -9.41 16.11
C ASP A 100 -1.20 -8.14 15.68
N ALA A 101 -1.68 -8.12 14.43
CA ALA A 101 -2.44 -7.03 13.86
C ALA A 101 -3.60 -7.52 12.98
N HIS A 102 -4.65 -6.72 12.96
CA HIS A 102 -5.85 -6.90 12.16
C HIS A 102 -6.05 -5.66 11.28
N ILE A 103 -6.22 -5.82 9.97
CA ILE A 103 -6.54 -4.71 9.06
C ILE A 103 -7.96 -4.89 8.53
N GLY A 104 -8.76 -3.83 8.57
CA GLY A 104 -10.11 -3.86 8.00
C GLY A 104 -10.92 -2.61 8.29
N ALA A 105 -12.04 -2.45 7.59
CA ALA A 105 -12.93 -1.32 7.78
C ALA A 105 -13.81 -1.44 9.04
N ALA A 106 -14.15 -2.67 9.42
CA ALA A 106 -14.85 -2.99 10.65
C ALA A 106 -13.84 -3.54 11.69
N PRO A 107 -14.13 -3.37 13.00
CA PRO A 107 -13.33 -4.01 14.03
C PRO A 107 -13.39 -5.53 13.88
N PRO A 108 -12.30 -6.25 14.20
CA PRO A 108 -12.30 -7.71 14.21
C PRO A 108 -13.26 -8.24 15.30
N PRO A 109 -13.59 -9.56 15.28
CA PRO A 109 -14.39 -10.18 16.33
C PRO A 109 -13.85 -9.87 17.73
N ALA A 110 -14.71 -9.63 18.71
CA ALA A 110 -14.31 -9.15 20.05
C ALA A 110 -13.35 -10.08 20.82
N ALA A 111 -13.30 -11.37 20.47
CA ALA A 111 -12.36 -12.34 21.02
C ALA A 111 -10.94 -12.24 20.41
N SER A 112 -10.77 -11.45 19.36
CA SER A 112 -9.49 -11.27 18.67
C SER A 112 -8.51 -10.49 19.55
N THR A 113 -7.26 -10.93 19.56
CA THR A 113 -6.15 -10.21 20.20
C THR A 113 -5.33 -9.47 19.16
N GLY A 114 -4.64 -8.39 19.53
CA GLY A 114 -3.76 -7.66 18.63
C GLY A 114 -4.25 -6.25 18.33
N VAL A 115 -3.50 -5.51 17.52
CA VAL A 115 -3.84 -4.13 17.15
C VAL A 115 -4.79 -4.14 15.96
N TRP A 116 -5.91 -3.40 16.04
CA TRP A 116 -6.75 -3.19 14.87
C TRP A 116 -6.34 -1.92 14.13
N ILE A 117 -5.93 -2.05 12.89
CA ILE A 117 -5.59 -0.96 11.99
C ILE A 117 -6.81 -0.71 11.10
N ARG A 118 -7.46 0.44 11.33
CA ARG A 118 -8.74 0.77 10.70
C ARG A 118 -8.55 1.28 9.27
N VAL A 119 -9.30 0.73 8.33
CA VAL A 119 -9.33 1.18 6.93
C VAL A 119 -10.57 2.05 6.68
N GLY A 120 -10.36 3.23 6.10
CA GLY A 120 -11.44 4.12 5.70
C GLY A 120 -12.20 3.58 4.48
N ARG A 121 -13.52 3.71 4.50
CA ARG A 121 -14.38 3.30 3.39
C ARG A 121 -14.00 4.00 2.09
N VAL A 122 -14.12 3.27 0.99
CA VAL A 122 -13.97 3.84 -0.36
C VAL A 122 -15.35 4.08 -0.94
N ARG A 123 -15.65 5.32 -1.29
CA ARG A 123 -16.85 5.66 -2.05
C ARG A 123 -16.45 5.77 -3.51
N GLN A 124 -17.05 4.93 -4.35
CA GLN A 124 -16.76 4.91 -5.77
C GLN A 124 -17.90 5.58 -6.54
N THR A 125 -17.55 6.46 -7.48
CA THR A 125 -18.50 6.94 -8.49
C THR A 125 -18.36 6.20 -9.82
N ILE A 126 -17.37 5.31 -9.95
CA ILE A 126 -17.10 4.44 -11.11
C ILE A 126 -16.63 3.05 -10.64
N ASP A 127 -16.77 2.01 -11.45
CA ASP A 127 -16.34 0.64 -11.08
C ASP A 127 -14.81 0.48 -11.26
N ALA A 128 -14.03 1.05 -10.32
CA ALA A 128 -12.57 1.13 -10.41
C ALA A 128 -11.82 -0.13 -9.93
N VAL A 129 -12.51 -1.09 -9.33
CA VAL A 129 -11.92 -2.35 -8.85
C VAL A 129 -12.66 -3.48 -9.55
N ALA A 130 -11.99 -4.08 -10.52
CA ALA A 130 -12.58 -5.09 -11.39
C ALA A 130 -13.19 -6.24 -10.58
N ARG A 131 -14.47 -6.52 -10.83
CA ARG A 131 -15.15 -7.71 -10.30
C ARG A 131 -14.96 -8.94 -11.19
N ASP A 132 -14.59 -8.75 -12.46
CA ASP A 132 -14.49 -9.84 -13.43
C ASP A 132 -13.45 -9.59 -14.56
N ALA A 133 -13.01 -10.67 -15.21
CA ALA A 133 -12.02 -10.64 -16.29
C ALA A 133 -12.61 -10.24 -17.66
N THR A 134 -13.93 -10.08 -17.75
CA THR A 134 -14.70 -9.87 -18.99
C THR A 134 -15.03 -8.40 -19.29
N ASP A 135 -14.83 -7.49 -18.33
CA ASP A 135 -15.01 -6.06 -18.58
C ASP A 135 -13.94 -5.52 -19.54
N ALA A 136 -14.38 -4.88 -20.62
CA ALA A 136 -13.53 -4.45 -21.73
C ALA A 136 -12.32 -3.62 -21.24
N PRO A 137 -11.08 -3.92 -21.71
CA PRO A 137 -9.86 -3.33 -21.18
C PRO A 137 -9.69 -1.81 -21.39
N ALA A 138 -10.47 -1.18 -22.27
CA ALA A 138 -10.32 0.23 -22.62
C ALA A 138 -10.91 1.22 -21.59
N ASP A 139 -11.90 0.80 -20.79
CA ASP A 139 -12.56 1.65 -19.79
C ASP A 139 -12.05 1.40 -18.35
N ARG A 140 -11.08 0.48 -18.19
CA ARG A 140 -10.52 0.12 -16.88
C ARG A 140 -9.41 1.12 -16.50
N ALA A 141 -9.57 1.78 -15.35
CA ALA A 141 -8.50 2.59 -14.77
C ALA A 141 -7.25 1.72 -14.53
N ASP A 142 -6.05 2.25 -14.82
CA ASP A 142 -4.78 1.60 -14.49
C ASP A 142 -4.81 1.22 -12.99
N PRO A 143 -4.70 -0.08 -12.63
CA PRO A 143 -4.71 -0.50 -11.23
C PRO A 143 -3.68 0.22 -10.36
N LEU A 144 -2.53 0.61 -10.92
CA LEU A 144 -1.49 1.35 -10.20
C LEU A 144 -1.84 2.83 -10.02
N ALA A 145 -2.67 3.40 -10.90
CA ALA A 145 -3.27 4.72 -10.68
C ALA A 145 -4.34 4.67 -9.58
N VAL A 146 -5.15 3.60 -9.52
CA VAL A 146 -6.10 3.37 -8.42
C VAL A 146 -5.35 3.19 -7.09
N ARG A 147 -4.26 2.42 -7.09
CA ARG A 147 -3.36 2.28 -5.93
C ARG A 147 -2.83 3.64 -5.47
N LEU A 148 -2.28 4.45 -6.38
CA LEU A 148 -1.80 5.79 -6.06
C LEU A 148 -2.91 6.66 -5.44
N ALA A 149 -4.12 6.65 -6.02
CA ALA A 149 -5.25 7.40 -5.50
C ALA A 149 -5.66 6.96 -4.08
N LEU A 150 -5.62 5.67 -3.78
CA LEU A 150 -5.96 5.12 -2.46
C LEU A 150 -4.88 5.38 -1.40
N LEU A 151 -3.62 5.53 -1.81
CA LEU A 151 -2.49 5.86 -0.93
C LEU A 151 -2.30 7.37 -0.70
N ALA A 152 -2.97 8.22 -1.50
CA ALA A 152 -2.90 9.67 -1.42
C ALA A 152 -3.51 10.26 -0.13
N GLY A 153 -4.39 9.50 0.54
CA GLY A 153 -4.99 9.88 1.82
C GLY A 153 -4.60 8.93 2.96
N PRO A 154 -4.67 9.37 4.24
CA PRO A 154 -4.41 8.49 5.37
C PRO A 154 -5.33 7.26 5.33
N HIS A 155 -4.77 6.07 5.56
CA HIS A 155 -5.46 4.79 5.39
C HIS A 155 -6.78 4.69 6.19
N ALA A 156 -6.86 5.36 7.35
CA ALA A 156 -8.04 5.35 8.22
C ALA A 156 -9.13 6.37 7.85
N GLN A 157 -8.87 7.28 6.91
CA GLN A 157 -9.86 8.28 6.45
C GLN A 157 -10.61 7.76 5.22
N PRO A 158 -11.92 8.00 5.08
CA PRO A 158 -12.65 7.67 3.86
C PRO A 158 -12.03 8.33 2.61
N VAL A 159 -12.16 7.68 1.45
CA VAL A 159 -11.68 8.20 0.17
C VAL A 159 -12.78 8.13 -0.87
N ASP A 160 -12.93 9.20 -1.63
CA ASP A 160 -13.83 9.27 -2.78
C ASP A 160 -13.03 9.05 -4.07
N LEU A 161 -13.22 7.89 -4.71
CA LEU A 161 -12.63 7.59 -6.01
C LEU A 161 -13.54 8.13 -7.11
N THR A 162 -13.19 9.32 -7.60
CA THR A 162 -13.86 9.99 -8.71
C THR A 162 -12.99 9.96 -9.97
N GLY A 163 -13.61 10.16 -11.13
CA GLY A 163 -12.90 10.26 -12.42
C GLY A 163 -11.74 11.27 -12.38
N PRO A 164 -11.93 12.51 -11.90
CA PRO A 164 -10.85 13.50 -11.77
C PRO A 164 -9.70 13.05 -10.86
N VAL A 165 -10.00 12.37 -9.76
CA VAL A 165 -8.96 11.84 -8.84
C VAL A 165 -8.11 10.78 -9.55
N LEU A 166 -8.75 9.87 -10.29
CA LEU A 166 -8.06 8.84 -11.04
C LEU A 166 -7.26 9.41 -12.22
N ALA A 167 -7.82 10.36 -12.97
CA ALA A 167 -7.09 11.05 -14.03
C ALA A 167 -5.83 11.76 -13.50
N THR A 168 -5.94 12.41 -12.33
CA THR A 168 -4.79 13.03 -11.65
C THR A 168 -3.73 11.99 -11.28
N ALA A 169 -4.15 10.85 -10.73
CA ALA A 169 -3.25 9.77 -10.36
C ALA A 169 -2.55 9.17 -11.59
N THR A 170 -3.27 8.90 -12.68
CA THR A 170 -2.70 8.43 -13.95
C THR A 170 -1.64 9.39 -14.47
N HIS A 171 -1.98 10.69 -14.55
CA HIS A 171 -1.06 11.69 -15.08
C HIS A 171 0.21 11.84 -14.23
N ALA A 172 0.08 11.77 -12.90
CA ALA A 172 1.21 11.79 -11.98
C ALA A 172 2.09 10.55 -12.14
N LEU A 173 1.49 9.36 -12.22
CA LEU A 173 2.21 8.09 -12.35
C LEU A 173 3.01 8.02 -13.66
N GLU A 174 2.39 8.36 -14.79
CA GLU A 174 3.09 8.45 -16.07
C GLU A 174 4.21 9.49 -16.06
N GLY A 175 3.95 10.65 -15.46
CA GLY A 175 4.93 11.73 -15.32
C GLY A 175 6.15 11.29 -14.51
N TRP A 176 5.94 10.58 -13.40
CA TRP A 176 7.03 10.01 -12.60
C TRP A 176 7.79 8.92 -13.32
N ARG A 177 7.11 7.97 -13.97
CA ARG A 177 7.78 6.90 -14.73
C ARG A 177 8.69 7.45 -15.82
N ARG A 178 8.24 8.45 -16.59
CA ARG A 178 9.08 9.14 -17.59
C ARG A 178 10.27 9.86 -16.97
N GLN A 179 10.10 10.47 -15.79
CA GLN A 179 11.20 11.12 -15.07
C GLN A 179 12.23 10.10 -14.58
N VAL A 180 11.78 9.02 -13.95
CA VAL A 180 12.64 7.92 -13.47
C VAL A 180 13.42 7.29 -14.62
N ALA A 181 12.77 7.03 -15.76
CA ALA A 181 13.45 6.51 -16.95
C ALA A 181 14.61 7.42 -17.41
N ARG A 182 14.41 8.74 -17.40
CA ARG A 182 15.48 9.71 -17.72
C ARG A 182 16.59 9.71 -16.68
N TRP A 183 16.24 9.74 -15.39
CA TRP A 183 17.22 9.77 -14.31
C TRP A 183 18.05 8.49 -14.21
N ALA A 184 17.50 7.35 -14.64
CA ALA A 184 18.21 6.07 -14.69
C ALA A 184 19.44 6.08 -15.61
N CYS A 185 19.54 7.03 -16.54
CA CYS A 185 20.71 7.21 -17.40
C CYS A 185 21.89 7.93 -16.71
N ALA A 186 21.66 8.55 -15.54
CA ALA A 186 22.70 9.22 -14.77
C ALA A 186 23.46 8.23 -13.86
N PRO A 187 24.73 8.49 -13.52
CA PRO A 187 25.44 7.71 -12.51
C PRO A 187 24.68 7.72 -11.17
N SER A 188 24.51 6.54 -10.57
CA SER A 188 23.85 6.40 -9.26
C SER A 188 24.49 7.30 -8.20
N ARG A 189 23.67 7.86 -7.32
CA ARG A 189 24.07 8.71 -6.19
C ARG A 189 23.23 8.33 -4.98
N PRO A 190 23.78 8.36 -3.76
CA PRO A 190 23.04 7.98 -2.57
C PRO A 190 21.81 8.86 -2.37
N VAL A 191 20.77 8.27 -1.79
CA VAL A 191 19.57 9.00 -1.33
C VAL A 191 20.01 10.08 -0.34
N PRO A 192 19.54 11.34 -0.49
CA PRO A 192 19.83 12.41 0.47
C PRO A 192 19.39 12.00 1.89
N ALA A 193 20.26 12.26 2.88
CA ALA A 193 20.06 11.75 4.24
C ALA A 193 18.80 12.32 4.92
N ASP A 194 18.47 13.58 4.64
CA ASP A 194 17.26 14.25 5.09
C ASP A 194 15.99 13.61 4.52
N ILE A 195 16.03 13.23 3.23
CA ILE A 195 14.93 12.52 2.57
C ILE A 195 14.77 11.11 3.14
N ALA A 196 15.87 10.38 3.35
CA ALA A 196 15.83 9.06 3.97
C ALA A 196 15.24 9.12 5.40
N GLN A 197 15.69 10.09 6.21
CA GLN A 197 15.17 10.30 7.55
C GLN A 197 13.69 10.69 7.55
N ALA A 198 13.27 11.54 6.62
CA ALA A 198 11.86 11.93 6.47
C ALA A 198 10.98 10.74 6.06
N ALA A 199 11.47 9.86 5.18
CA ALA A 199 10.79 8.64 4.80
C ALA A 199 10.61 7.69 5.98
N GLU A 200 11.67 7.45 6.76
CA GLU A 200 11.60 6.64 7.98
C GLU A 200 10.60 7.23 8.99
N ALA A 201 10.61 8.54 9.20
CA ALA A 201 9.67 9.21 10.10
C ALA A 201 8.21 9.10 9.62
N ALA A 202 7.99 9.13 8.30
CA ALA A 202 6.66 8.95 7.72
C ALA A 202 6.16 7.50 7.90
N ILE A 203 7.01 6.51 7.68
CA ILE A 203 6.70 5.08 7.91
C ILE A 203 6.36 4.85 9.39
N ALA A 204 7.20 5.34 10.29
CA ALA A 204 7.02 5.20 11.73
C ALA A 204 5.77 5.91 12.26
N ARG A 205 5.21 6.85 11.50
CA ARG A 205 4.00 7.61 11.86
C ARG A 205 2.78 7.05 11.16
N ASP A 206 2.35 5.86 11.59
CA ASP A 206 1.07 5.25 11.19
C ASP A 206 0.96 5.02 9.68
N LEU A 207 2.07 4.59 9.06
CA LEU A 207 2.23 4.48 7.61
C LEU A 207 1.70 5.73 6.91
N ALA A 208 2.33 6.88 7.14
CA ALA A 208 1.93 8.13 6.51
C ALA A 208 2.29 8.13 5.01
N THR A 209 1.62 7.29 4.22
CA THR A 209 1.77 7.20 2.75
C THR A 209 1.55 8.54 2.06
N PRO A 210 0.66 9.45 2.51
CA PRO A 210 0.58 10.77 1.90
C PRO A 210 1.90 11.54 2.03
N ALA A 211 2.59 11.42 3.17
CA ALA A 211 3.88 12.08 3.37
C ALA A 211 4.99 11.46 2.51
N LEU A 212 4.96 10.14 2.27
CA LEU A 212 5.88 9.51 1.31
C LEU A 212 5.64 10.01 -0.12
N LEU A 213 4.38 10.17 -0.52
CA LEU A 213 4.02 10.73 -1.83
C LEU A 213 4.37 12.22 -1.95
N GLU A 214 4.31 13.00 -0.87
CA GLU A 214 4.84 14.37 -0.82
C GLU A 214 6.36 14.38 -1.03
N LEU A 215 7.10 13.45 -0.42
CA LEU A 215 8.55 13.35 -0.60
C LEU A 215 8.92 13.07 -2.07
N LEU A 216 8.20 12.15 -2.73
CA LEU A 216 8.40 11.91 -4.17
C LEU A 216 8.17 13.18 -5.00
N ARG A 217 7.11 13.95 -4.70
CA ARG A 217 6.82 15.21 -5.40
C ARG A 217 7.89 16.27 -5.17
N HIS A 218 8.34 16.40 -3.93
CA HIS A 218 9.40 17.32 -3.56
C HIS A 218 10.70 17.01 -4.30
N VAL A 219 11.12 15.75 -4.30
CA VAL A 219 12.37 15.31 -4.96
C VAL A 219 12.29 15.43 -6.48
N ALA A 220 11.13 15.13 -7.08
CA ALA A 220 10.93 15.32 -8.51
C ALA A 220 11.06 16.79 -8.93
N ALA A 221 10.48 17.70 -8.16
CA ALA A 221 10.44 19.13 -8.47
C ALA A 221 11.75 19.88 -8.15
N ALA A 222 12.60 19.34 -7.28
CA ALA A 222 13.81 20.02 -6.84
C ALA A 222 14.98 19.88 -7.82
N ASP A 223 15.46 20.98 -8.38
CA ASP A 223 16.64 21.00 -9.27
C ASP A 223 17.97 20.82 -8.52
N THR A 224 17.94 20.90 -7.18
CA THR A 224 19.12 20.80 -6.33
C THR A 224 19.64 19.37 -6.17
N PHE A 225 18.81 18.35 -6.42
CA PHE A 225 19.22 16.96 -6.29
C PHE A 225 19.79 16.44 -7.62
N PRO A 226 20.96 15.77 -7.61
CA PRO A 226 21.45 15.06 -8.78
C PRO A 226 20.45 14.00 -9.25
N ASP A 227 20.34 13.80 -10.56
CA ASP A 227 19.41 12.83 -11.15
C ASP A 227 19.59 11.41 -10.59
N GLY A 228 20.83 10.95 -10.40
CA GLY A 228 21.09 9.65 -9.77
C GLY A 228 20.52 9.54 -8.35
N ALA A 229 20.47 10.63 -7.59
CA ALA A 229 19.91 10.64 -6.23
C ALA A 229 18.37 10.67 -6.26
N LYS A 230 17.79 11.37 -7.25
CA LYS A 230 16.34 11.32 -7.52
C LYS A 230 15.91 9.90 -7.88
N PHE A 231 16.66 9.24 -8.78
CA PHE A 231 16.44 7.85 -9.15
C PHE A 231 16.45 6.91 -7.93
N GLU A 232 17.53 6.92 -7.13
CA GLU A 232 17.65 6.06 -5.95
C GLU A 232 16.54 6.34 -4.92
N THR A 233 16.12 7.60 -4.77
CA THR A 233 15.00 7.96 -3.87
C THR A 233 13.69 7.34 -4.35
N PHE A 234 13.39 7.47 -5.64
CA PHE A 234 12.18 6.89 -6.23
C PHE A 234 12.20 5.36 -6.11
N ALA A 235 13.32 4.72 -6.45
CA ALA A 235 13.49 3.27 -6.31
C ALA A 235 13.34 2.79 -4.86
N LEU A 236 13.90 3.52 -3.89
CA LEU A 236 13.78 3.21 -2.47
C LEU A 236 12.32 3.24 -2.01
N LEU A 237 11.59 4.31 -2.31
CA LEU A 237 10.20 4.47 -1.87
C LEU A 237 9.24 3.54 -2.62
N ASP A 238 9.55 3.18 -3.87
CA ASP A 238 8.74 2.25 -4.66
C ASP A 238 8.74 0.83 -4.10
N ARG A 239 9.76 0.44 -3.33
CA ARG A 239 9.77 -0.85 -2.61
C ARG A 239 8.62 -0.98 -1.61
N ILE A 240 8.14 0.14 -1.08
CA ILE A 240 7.05 0.23 -0.10
C ILE A 240 5.73 0.56 -0.78
N LEU A 241 5.75 1.55 -1.67
CA LEU A 241 4.55 2.05 -2.33
C LEU A 241 4.07 1.15 -3.48
N ALA A 242 4.97 0.37 -4.09
CA ALA A 242 4.73 -0.56 -5.21
C ALA A 242 3.87 0.05 -6.33
N LEU A 243 4.33 1.18 -6.86
CA LEU A 243 3.73 1.91 -7.98
C LEU A 243 4.40 1.55 -9.32
N GLU A 244 5.42 0.69 -9.31
CA GLU A 244 6.24 0.32 -10.47
C GLU A 244 6.78 1.56 -11.19
N LEU A 245 7.49 2.40 -10.44
CA LEU A 245 8.04 3.66 -10.94
C LEU A 245 9.18 3.43 -11.95
N THR A 246 9.80 2.24 -11.92
CA THR A 246 10.89 1.83 -12.81
C THR A 246 10.40 1.14 -14.08
N ARG A 247 9.09 0.98 -14.30
CA ARG A 247 8.51 0.21 -15.42
C ARG A 247 9.01 0.67 -16.79
N GLU A 248 9.22 1.96 -16.97
CA GLU A 248 9.56 2.57 -18.27
C GLU A 248 11.08 2.65 -18.55
N ILE A 249 11.92 2.09 -17.67
CA ILE A 249 13.37 2.08 -17.90
C ILE A 249 13.69 1.19 -19.10
N GLY A 250 14.41 1.75 -20.08
CA GLY A 250 14.77 1.04 -21.31
C GLY A 250 13.67 1.06 -22.39
N TYR A 251 12.52 1.69 -22.13
CA TYR A 251 11.43 1.86 -23.09
C TYR A 251 11.24 3.31 -23.57
N VAL A 252 11.90 4.27 -22.91
CA VAL A 252 11.81 5.73 -23.17
C VAL A 252 13.15 6.27 -23.64
#